data_AF-A0A849WLA0-F1
#
_entry.id   AF-A0A849WLA0-F1
#
_cell.length_a   1.000
_cell.length_b   1.000
_cell.length_c   1.000
_cell.angle_alpha   90.00
_cell.angle_beta   90.00
_cell.angle_gamma   90.00
#
_symmetry.space_group_name_H-M   'P 1'
#
loop_
_entity.id
_entity.type
_entity.pdbx_description
1 polymer ?
#
loop_
_entity_poly.entity_id
_entity_poly.type
_entity_poly.pdbx_seq_one_letter_code
_entity_poly.pdbx_strand_id
1 'polypeptide(L)'
;MSKIKFSNKKKYLLIALFLVSGLGYAARDSHYQFSPPKKFIKEKNIFPKLIPTQYFSPEGKKISIMIPPSYKLSGGVPMTKEGKLAPEFIAGKKSFNSAFGISEWHLANYSFTNTANGKKLELVGSYRSNSGKLSTFIERHFFNKEKKVESIHLIYDEDAKEESIQEAKSSLETYQPSFQ
;
A
#
# COMPACT_ATOMS: atom_id res chain seq x y z
N MET A 1 -4.63 -40.24 -24.83
CA MET A 1 -4.00 -39.30 -23.87
C MET A 1 -4.16 -37.87 -24.38
N SER A 2 -5.09 -37.11 -23.83
CA SER A 2 -5.33 -35.72 -24.25
C SER A 2 -4.38 -34.78 -23.50
N LYS A 3 -3.45 -34.14 -24.23
CA LYS A 3 -2.59 -33.08 -23.68
C LYS A 3 -3.46 -31.86 -23.39
N ILE A 4 -3.82 -31.65 -22.13
CA ILE A 4 -4.50 -30.44 -21.68
C ILE A 4 -3.55 -29.25 -21.90
N LYS A 5 -3.79 -28.48 -22.97
CA LYS A 5 -3.16 -27.19 -23.19
C LYS A 5 -3.79 -26.20 -22.21
N PHE A 6 -3.06 -25.89 -21.14
CA PHE A 6 -3.45 -24.81 -20.23
C PHE A 6 -3.33 -23.46 -20.96
N SER A 7 -4.48 -22.84 -21.24
CA SER A 7 -4.56 -21.46 -21.73
C SER A 7 -3.86 -20.51 -20.76
N ASN A 8 -3.06 -19.58 -21.30
CA ASN A 8 -2.32 -18.57 -20.53
C ASN A 8 -3.22 -17.79 -19.55
N LYS A 9 -4.53 -17.62 -19.85
CA LYS A 9 -5.50 -16.98 -18.94
C LYS A 9 -5.64 -17.69 -17.58
N LYS A 10 -5.54 -19.03 -17.53
CA LYS A 10 -5.64 -19.78 -16.26
C LYS A 10 -4.34 -19.70 -15.43
N LYS A 11 -3.19 -19.46 -16.07
CA LYS A 11 -1.91 -19.23 -15.38
C LYS A 11 -1.91 -17.91 -14.60
N TYR A 12 -2.47 -16.83 -15.17
CA TYR A 12 -2.57 -15.53 -14.49
C TYR A 12 -3.64 -15.51 -13.39
N LEU A 13 -4.72 -16.29 -13.54
CA LEU A 13 -5.73 -16.44 -12.50
C LEU A 13 -5.17 -17.14 -11.24
N LEU A 14 -4.29 -18.14 -11.43
CA LEU A 14 -3.60 -18.80 -10.32
C LEU A 14 -2.59 -17.89 -9.62
N ILE A 15 -1.90 -17.00 -10.36
CA ILE A 15 -0.95 -16.04 -9.77
C ILE A 15 -1.69 -14.97 -8.97
N ALA A 16 -2.87 -14.52 -9.42
CA ALA A 16 -3.73 -13.62 -8.65
C ALA A 16 -4.24 -14.28 -7.36
N LEU A 17 -4.62 -15.57 -7.41
CA LEU A 17 -4.98 -16.34 -6.21
C LEU A 17 -3.78 -16.56 -5.27
N PHE A 18 -2.57 -16.75 -5.79
CA PHE A 18 -1.36 -16.94 -4.97
C PHE A 18 -0.90 -15.66 -4.25
N LEU A 19 -1.08 -14.50 -4.88
CA LEU A 19 -0.83 -13.19 -4.26
C LEU A 19 -1.87 -12.86 -3.16
N VAL A 20 -3.09 -13.39 -3.28
CA VAL A 20 -4.12 -13.28 -2.24
C VAL A 20 -3.93 -14.32 -1.12
N SER A 21 -3.42 -15.53 -1.42
CA SER A 21 -3.21 -16.60 -0.43
C SER A 21 -1.88 -16.54 0.32
N GLY A 22 -0.87 -15.82 -0.21
CA GLY A 22 0.42 -15.61 0.47
C GLY A 22 0.39 -14.53 1.56
N LEU A 23 -0.70 -13.76 1.62
CA LEU A 23 -0.98 -12.75 2.63
C LEU A 23 -1.87 -13.39 3.70
N GLY A 24 -1.25 -14.09 4.65
CA GLY A 24 -1.97 -14.45 5.87
C GLY A 24 -2.38 -13.17 6.57
N TYR A 25 -3.68 -12.85 6.56
CA TYR A 25 -4.23 -11.75 7.36
C TYR A 25 -3.99 -12.09 8.84
N ALA A 26 -3.06 -11.38 9.49
CA ALA A 26 -2.86 -11.49 10.92
C ALA A 26 -3.90 -10.60 11.62
N ALA A 27 -4.62 -11.15 12.59
CA ALA A 27 -5.51 -10.38 13.44
C ALA A 27 -4.70 -9.55 14.46
N ARG A 28 -5.06 -8.27 14.56
CA ARG A 28 -4.92 -7.34 15.71
C ARG A 28 -3.58 -7.35 16.46
N ASP A 29 -2.77 -6.34 16.14
CA ASP A 29 -2.13 -5.51 17.15
C ASP A 29 -2.21 -4.06 16.68
N SER A 30 -3.12 -3.28 17.26
CA SER A 30 -3.32 -1.86 16.92
C SER A 30 -2.39 -0.98 17.76
N HIS A 31 -1.10 -1.25 17.71
CA HIS A 31 -0.08 -0.56 18.53
C HIS A 31 0.88 0.30 17.70
N TYR A 32 0.49 0.67 16.47
CA TYR A 32 1.26 1.65 15.69
C TYR A 32 1.09 3.04 16.31
N GLN A 33 2.10 3.90 16.14
CA GLN A 33 2.00 5.32 16.49
C GLN A 33 1.78 6.12 15.21
N PHE A 34 0.84 7.07 15.24
CA PHE A 34 0.56 7.97 14.12
C PHE A 34 -0.13 9.23 14.61
N SER A 35 0.40 10.39 14.22
CA SER A 35 -0.20 11.69 14.49
C SER A 35 -0.91 12.19 13.23
N PRO A 36 -2.24 12.08 13.15
CA PRO A 36 -2.97 12.54 11.97
C PRO A 36 -2.89 14.07 11.81
N PRO A 37 -3.08 14.60 10.59
CA PRO A 37 -3.20 16.04 10.36
C PRO A 37 -4.34 16.63 11.19
N LYS A 38 -4.18 17.85 11.71
CA LYS A 38 -5.09 18.44 12.71
C LYS A 38 -6.52 18.59 12.21
N LYS A 39 -6.67 18.92 10.92
CA LYS A 39 -7.98 19.22 10.31
C LYS A 39 -8.62 18.02 9.63
N PHE A 40 -7.96 16.87 9.61
CA PHE A 40 -8.46 15.73 8.84
C PHE A 40 -9.53 14.98 9.61
N ILE A 41 -10.60 14.61 8.92
CA ILE A 41 -11.71 13.84 9.49
C ILE A 41 -11.37 12.36 9.38
N LYS A 42 -11.47 11.64 10.49
CA LYS A 42 -11.31 10.19 10.54
C LYS A 42 -12.64 9.52 10.15
N GLU A 43 -12.64 8.71 9.09
CA GLU A 43 -13.82 7.94 8.69
C GLU A 43 -13.71 6.46 9.09
N LYS A 44 -14.88 5.85 9.35
CA LYS A 44 -15.00 4.40 9.50
C LYS A 44 -14.86 3.74 8.12
N ASN A 45 -14.13 2.63 8.07
CA ASN A 45 -13.89 1.88 6.84
C ASN A 45 -15.20 1.26 6.39
N ILE A 46 -15.43 1.23 5.08
CA ILE A 46 -16.52 0.47 4.46
C ILE A 46 -16.34 -1.05 4.62
N PHE A 47 -15.20 -1.51 5.14
CA PHE A 47 -14.92 -2.92 5.45
C PHE A 47 -14.92 -3.17 6.98
N PRO A 48 -16.06 -3.55 7.58
CA PRO A 48 -16.29 -3.54 9.05
C PRO A 48 -15.48 -4.59 9.84
N LYS A 49 -14.81 -5.54 9.18
CA LYS A 49 -13.94 -6.54 9.84
C LYS A 49 -12.45 -6.16 9.84
N LEU A 50 -12.10 -5.03 9.25
CA LEU A 50 -10.73 -4.51 9.16
C LEU A 50 -10.67 -3.19 9.92
N ILE A 51 -9.59 -2.96 10.67
CA ILE A 51 -9.37 -1.68 11.37
C ILE A 51 -9.44 -0.55 10.32
N PRO A 52 -10.32 0.46 10.47
CA PRO A 52 -10.22 1.69 9.71
C PRO A 52 -9.19 2.60 10.31
N THR A 53 -8.31 3.15 9.46
CA THR A 53 -7.81 4.49 9.74
C THR A 53 -7.60 5.20 8.43
N GLN A 54 -8.72 5.59 7.81
CA GLN A 54 -8.76 6.53 6.69
C GLN A 54 -9.00 7.93 7.26
N TYR A 55 -8.18 8.88 6.81
CA TYR A 55 -8.30 10.29 7.17
C TYR A 55 -8.44 11.12 5.90
N PHE A 56 -9.39 12.06 5.88
CA PHE A 56 -9.69 12.89 4.73
C PHE A 56 -9.55 14.39 5.03
N SER A 57 -9.13 15.17 4.04
CA SER A 57 -9.11 16.64 4.13
C SER A 57 -10.53 17.22 4.30
N PRO A 58 -10.70 18.39 4.96
CA PRO A 58 -11.99 19.07 5.09
C PRO A 58 -12.70 19.36 3.76
N GLU A 59 -11.95 19.58 2.67
CA GLU A 59 -12.51 19.80 1.33
C GLU A 59 -13.01 18.49 0.65
N GLY A 60 -13.07 17.37 1.38
CA GLY A 60 -13.49 16.05 0.89
C GLY A 60 -12.33 15.10 0.60
N LYS A 61 -12.58 14.06 -0.21
CA LYS A 61 -11.64 12.94 -0.50
C LYS A 61 -10.37 13.32 -1.29
N LYS A 62 -10.08 14.61 -1.48
CA LYS A 62 -8.93 15.13 -2.25
C LYS A 62 -7.59 14.67 -1.68
N ILE A 63 -7.52 14.46 -0.37
CA ILE A 63 -6.37 13.86 0.30
C ILE A 63 -6.90 12.76 1.21
N SER A 64 -6.28 11.59 1.13
CA SER A 64 -6.60 10.39 1.90
C SER A 64 -5.34 9.81 2.51
N ILE A 65 -5.30 9.63 3.82
CA ILE A 65 -4.27 8.83 4.50
C ILE A 65 -4.91 7.53 4.94
N MET A 66 -4.36 6.40 4.51
CA MET A 66 -4.85 5.06 4.84
C MET A 66 -3.78 4.27 5.58
N ILE A 67 -4.18 3.56 6.63
CA ILE A 67 -3.33 2.60 7.34
C ILE A 67 -3.93 1.21 7.13
N PRO A 68 -3.44 0.42 6.15
CA PRO A 68 -3.92 -0.93 5.90
C PRO A 68 -3.65 -1.88 7.07
N PRO A 69 -4.39 -3.01 7.17
CA PRO A 69 -4.09 -4.07 8.11
C PRO A 69 -2.67 -4.61 7.93
N SER A 70 -2.09 -5.08 9.03
CA SER A 70 -0.82 -5.81 8.99
C SER A 70 -1.01 -7.20 8.37
N TYR A 71 0.03 -7.70 7.73
CA TYR A 71 0.04 -9.02 7.11
C TYR A 71 1.42 -9.65 7.20
N LYS A 72 1.49 -10.99 7.13
CA LYS A 72 2.76 -11.72 7.12
C LYS A 72 3.08 -12.16 5.70
N LEU A 73 4.31 -11.89 5.25
CA LEU A 73 4.81 -12.33 3.95
C LEU A 73 5.56 -13.67 4.07
N SER A 74 5.41 -14.51 3.06
CA SER A 74 6.27 -15.70 2.88
C SER A 74 7.70 -15.32 2.44
N GLY A 75 7.83 -14.31 1.57
CA GLY A 75 9.04 -13.94 0.83
C GLY A 75 9.93 -12.83 1.43
N GLY A 76 9.66 -12.33 2.63
CA GLY A 76 10.46 -11.26 3.24
C GLY A 76 10.34 -9.91 2.51
N VAL A 77 11.39 -9.08 2.57
CA VAL A 77 11.44 -7.79 1.85
C VAL A 77 11.46 -8.06 0.34
N PRO A 78 10.64 -7.39 -0.49
CA PRO A 78 10.57 -7.61 -1.94
C PRO A 78 11.77 -7.00 -2.66
N MET A 79 12.96 -7.57 -2.43
CA MET A 79 14.25 -7.08 -2.90
C MET A 79 15.00 -8.18 -3.65
N THR A 80 15.51 -7.85 -4.82
CA THR A 80 16.42 -8.68 -5.62
C THR A 80 17.78 -8.81 -4.95
N LYS A 81 18.63 -9.72 -5.42
CA LYS A 81 20.00 -9.89 -4.89
C LYS A 81 20.84 -8.62 -5.09
N GLU A 82 20.54 -7.84 -6.11
CA GLU A 82 21.19 -6.58 -6.48
C GLU A 82 20.64 -5.38 -5.67
N GLY A 83 19.74 -5.60 -4.71
CA GLY A 83 19.16 -4.55 -3.89
C GLY A 83 18.03 -3.75 -4.56
N LYS A 84 17.61 -4.13 -5.76
CA LYS A 84 16.50 -3.50 -6.51
C LYS A 84 15.14 -4.05 -6.08
N LEU A 85 14.07 -3.30 -6.31
CA LEU A 85 12.70 -3.76 -6.07
C LEU A 85 12.38 -4.98 -6.94
N ALA A 86 11.82 -6.03 -6.34
CA ALA A 86 11.49 -7.27 -7.04
C ALA A 86 10.42 -7.01 -8.14
N PRO A 87 10.67 -7.40 -9.42
CA PRO A 87 9.70 -7.22 -10.50
C PRO A 87 8.34 -7.87 -10.24
N GLU A 88 8.33 -9.02 -9.54
CA GLU A 88 7.13 -9.77 -9.20
C GLU A 88 6.23 -8.98 -8.23
N PHE A 89 6.84 -8.19 -7.33
CA PHE A 89 6.11 -7.31 -6.44
C PHE A 89 5.39 -6.19 -7.22
N ILE A 90 6.09 -5.59 -8.20
CA ILE A 90 5.50 -4.56 -9.08
C ILE A 90 4.35 -5.14 -9.90
N ALA A 91 4.54 -6.34 -10.48
CA ALA A 91 3.49 -7.03 -11.24
C ALA A 91 2.27 -7.37 -10.37
N GLY A 92 2.50 -7.80 -9.13
CA GLY A 92 1.44 -8.05 -8.15
C GLY A 92 0.66 -6.79 -7.79
N LYS A 93 1.34 -5.67 -7.53
CA LYS A 93 0.72 -4.35 -7.28
C LYS A 93 -0.15 -3.89 -8.44
N LYS A 94 0.34 -3.97 -9.68
CA LYS A 94 -0.43 -3.62 -10.88
C LYS A 94 -1.70 -4.47 -11.01
N SER A 95 -1.58 -5.78 -10.77
CA SER A 95 -2.70 -6.72 -10.85
C SER A 95 -3.75 -6.45 -9.77
N PHE A 96 -3.32 -6.22 -8.53
CA PHE A 96 -4.20 -5.84 -7.42
C PHE A 96 -4.95 -4.54 -7.75
N ASN A 97 -4.24 -3.48 -8.11
CA ASN A 97 -4.85 -2.19 -8.41
C ASN A 97 -5.88 -2.28 -9.55
N SER A 98 -5.58 -3.04 -10.61
CA SER A 98 -6.53 -3.27 -11.70
C SER A 98 -7.81 -3.96 -11.23
N ALA A 99 -7.74 -4.88 -10.26
CA ALA A 99 -8.91 -5.54 -9.70
C ALA A 99 -9.83 -4.60 -8.89
N PHE A 100 -9.30 -3.46 -8.41
CA PHE A 100 -10.04 -2.44 -7.67
C PHE A 100 -10.44 -1.23 -8.53
N GLY A 101 -10.37 -1.34 -9.86
CA GLY A 101 -10.75 -0.24 -10.74
C GLY A 101 -9.76 0.94 -10.72
N ILE A 102 -8.49 0.65 -10.44
CA ILE A 102 -7.40 1.60 -10.63
C ILE A 102 -6.75 1.28 -11.97
N SER A 103 -6.93 2.19 -12.93
CA SER A 103 -6.27 2.17 -14.22
C SER A 103 -4.92 2.90 -14.15
N GLU A 104 -3.97 2.55 -15.03
CA GLU A 104 -2.74 3.33 -15.24
C GLU A 104 -1.89 3.56 -13.96
N TRP A 105 -1.73 2.56 -13.10
CA TRP A 105 -0.81 2.66 -11.97
C TRP A 105 0.65 2.78 -12.46
N HIS A 106 1.29 3.91 -12.15
CA HIS A 106 2.65 4.25 -12.54
C HIS A 106 3.54 4.43 -11.31
N LEU A 107 4.65 3.69 -11.24
CA LEU A 107 5.69 3.88 -10.23
C LEU A 107 6.71 4.88 -10.75
N ALA A 108 6.80 6.05 -10.10
CA ALA A 108 7.78 7.08 -10.46
C ALA A 108 9.13 6.83 -9.76
N ASN A 109 9.11 6.48 -8.48
CA ASN A 109 10.32 6.23 -7.71
C ASN A 109 10.07 5.21 -6.59
N TYR A 110 11.15 4.57 -6.13
CA TYR A 110 11.14 3.76 -4.92
C TYR A 110 12.46 3.88 -4.17
N SER A 111 12.43 3.69 -2.86
CA SER A 111 13.65 3.63 -2.05
C SER A 111 13.55 2.59 -0.95
N PHE A 112 14.69 1.99 -0.61
CA PHE A 112 14.82 1.14 0.56
C PHE A 112 15.67 1.85 1.60
N THR A 113 15.18 1.91 2.83
CA THR A 113 15.88 2.48 3.98
C THR A 113 15.91 1.47 5.11
N ASN A 114 17.05 1.32 5.78
CA ASN A 114 17.14 0.47 6.97
C ASN A 114 16.40 1.16 8.13
N THR A 115 15.72 0.37 8.95
CA THR A 115 15.11 0.82 10.20
C THR A 115 15.73 0.02 11.35
N ALA A 116 15.49 0.42 12.60
CA ALA A 116 15.99 -0.33 13.77
C ALA A 116 15.58 -1.82 13.74
N ASN A 117 14.38 -2.11 13.24
CA ASN A 117 13.76 -3.44 13.31
C ASN A 117 13.63 -4.16 11.96
N GLY A 118 14.22 -3.61 10.90
CA GLY A 118 14.22 -4.22 9.58
C GLY A 118 14.45 -3.21 8.47
N LYS A 119 13.50 -3.11 7.55
CA LYS A 119 13.63 -2.28 6.35
C LYS A 119 12.31 -1.58 6.03
N LYS A 120 12.41 -0.36 5.51
CA LYS A 120 11.30 0.42 4.94
C LYS A 120 11.46 0.43 3.42
N LEU A 121 10.37 0.14 2.70
CA LEU A 121 10.22 0.44 1.28
C LEU A 121 9.29 1.64 1.16
N GLU A 122 9.75 2.70 0.52
CA GLU A 122 8.90 3.81 0.09
C GLU A 122 8.65 3.71 -1.41
N LEU A 123 7.38 3.87 -1.82
CA LEU A 123 6.94 3.92 -3.21
C LEU A 123 6.28 5.25 -3.47
N VAL A 124 6.67 5.92 -4.56
CA VAL A 124 6.05 7.17 -5.01
C VAL A 124 5.62 7.01 -6.46
N GLY A 125 4.41 7.45 -6.76
CA GLY A 125 3.89 7.36 -8.12
C GLY A 125 2.52 7.97 -8.25
N SER A 126 1.83 7.58 -9.32
CA SER A 126 0.49 8.06 -9.62
C SER A 126 -0.41 6.95 -10.13
N TYR A 127 -1.72 7.17 -10.07
CA TYR A 127 -2.70 6.31 -10.72
C TYR A 127 -3.89 7.12 -11.23
N ARG A 128 -4.62 6.55 -12.19
CA ARG A 128 -5.87 7.11 -12.70
C ARG A 128 -7.06 6.29 -12.21
N SER A 129 -7.96 6.92 -11.46
CA SER A 129 -9.20 6.27 -11.05
C SER A 129 -10.10 5.99 -12.26
N ASN A 130 -11.10 5.12 -12.10
CA ASN A 130 -12.13 4.90 -13.13
C ASN A 130 -12.89 6.19 -13.53
N SER A 131 -12.92 7.22 -12.67
CA SER A 131 -13.51 8.52 -13.01
C SER A 131 -12.56 9.42 -13.81
N GLY A 132 -11.41 8.88 -14.26
CA GLY A 132 -10.39 9.62 -15.00
C GLY A 132 -9.52 10.53 -14.14
N LYS A 133 -9.71 10.56 -12.82
CA LYS A 133 -8.98 11.48 -11.93
C LYS A 133 -7.56 10.98 -11.68
N LEU A 134 -6.58 11.85 -11.88
CA LEU A 134 -5.17 11.56 -11.61
C LEU A 134 -4.86 11.87 -10.14
N SER A 135 -4.32 10.88 -9.45
CA SER A 135 -3.92 10.98 -8.05
C SER A 135 -2.47 10.56 -7.89
N THR A 136 -1.74 11.25 -7.01
CA THR A 136 -0.41 10.86 -6.55
C THR A 136 -0.54 9.98 -5.32
N PHE A 137 0.33 8.97 -5.21
CA PHE A 137 0.46 8.14 -4.02
C PHE A 137 1.88 8.18 -3.45
N ILE A 138 1.96 8.08 -2.12
CA ILE A 138 3.17 7.78 -1.36
C ILE A 138 2.83 6.63 -0.42
N GLU A 139 3.47 5.49 -0.59
CA GLU A 139 3.26 4.32 0.26
C GLU A 139 4.55 3.98 1.00
N ARG A 140 4.44 3.77 2.31
CA ARG A 140 5.54 3.28 3.14
C ARG A 140 5.19 1.91 3.67
N HIS A 141 5.99 0.92 3.32
CA HIS A 141 5.88 -0.45 3.78
C HIS A 141 7.05 -0.76 4.71
N PHE A 142 6.74 -1.13 5.94
CA PHE A 142 7.71 -1.48 6.97
C PHE A 142 7.75 -2.99 7.10
N PHE A 143 8.94 -3.57 7.03
CA PHE A 143 9.17 -5.01 7.12
C PHE A 143 10.01 -5.30 8.35
N ASN A 144 9.54 -6.21 9.21
CA ASN A 144 10.32 -6.69 10.35
C ASN A 144 11.05 -8.01 10.04
N LYS A 145 11.92 -8.44 10.94
CA LYS A 145 12.68 -9.71 10.83
C LYS A 145 11.77 -10.95 10.81
N GLU A 146 10.57 -10.85 11.37
CA GLU A 146 9.56 -11.93 11.40
C GLU A 146 8.67 -11.97 10.15
N LYS A 147 9.00 -11.15 9.13
CA LYS A 147 8.23 -11.00 7.88
C LYS A 147 6.82 -10.43 8.06
N LYS A 148 6.54 -9.78 9.20
CA LYS A 148 5.36 -8.94 9.38
C LYS A 148 5.55 -7.64 8.60
N VAL A 149 4.48 -7.20 7.96
CA VAL A 149 4.42 -5.95 7.20
C VAL A 149 3.33 -5.08 7.77
N GLU A 150 3.68 -3.82 8.01
CA GLU A 150 2.74 -2.73 8.30
C GLU A 150 3.00 -1.59 7.32
N SER A 151 1.94 -0.85 6.99
CA SER A 151 2.04 0.18 5.95
C SER A 151 1.17 1.39 6.25
N ILE A 152 1.55 2.51 5.66
CA ILE A 152 0.77 3.74 5.62
C ILE A 152 0.84 4.32 4.21
N HIS A 153 -0.31 4.69 3.68
CA HIS A 153 -0.46 5.18 2.31
C HIS A 153 -1.06 6.59 2.36
N LEU A 154 -0.41 7.53 1.71
CA LEU A 154 -0.96 8.85 1.41
C LEU A 154 -1.35 8.88 -0.06
N ILE A 155 -2.58 9.29 -0.35
CA ILE A 155 -3.11 9.48 -1.69
C ILE A 155 -3.68 10.89 -1.77
N TYR A 156 -3.35 11.63 -2.82
CA TYR A 156 -3.94 12.94 -3.05
C TYR A 156 -4.10 13.24 -4.52
N ASP A 157 -5.12 14.00 -4.84
CA ASP A 157 -5.37 14.48 -6.18
C ASP A 157 -4.47 15.67 -6.53
N GLU A 158 -4.19 15.88 -7.81
CA GLU A 158 -3.35 17.01 -8.25
C GLU A 158 -3.96 18.38 -7.93
N ASP A 159 -5.29 18.46 -7.77
CA ASP A 159 -6.03 19.67 -7.40
C ASP A 159 -6.22 19.85 -5.88
N ALA A 160 -5.54 19.04 -5.07
CA ALA A 160 -5.54 19.20 -3.62
C ALA A 160 -4.70 20.44 -3.21
N LYS A 161 -5.12 21.11 -2.14
CA LYS A 161 -4.43 22.31 -1.64
C LYS A 161 -3.02 21.95 -1.16
N GLU A 162 -2.03 22.72 -1.59
CA GLU A 162 -0.61 22.47 -1.27
C GLU A 162 -0.35 22.39 0.23
N GLU A 163 -0.90 23.31 1.03
CA GLU A 163 -0.77 23.32 2.49
C GLU A 163 -1.25 22.01 3.12
N SER A 164 -2.38 21.48 2.64
CA SER A 164 -2.94 20.21 3.13
C SER A 164 -2.11 19.01 2.69
N ILE A 165 -1.50 19.06 1.50
CA ILE A 165 -0.54 18.04 1.04
C ILE A 165 0.69 18.03 1.96
N GLN A 166 1.24 19.20 2.29
CA GLN A 166 2.40 19.31 3.16
C GLN A 166 2.09 18.80 4.57
N GLU A 167 0.95 19.18 5.15
CA GLU A 167 0.51 18.68 6.46
C GLU A 167 0.36 17.13 6.45
N ALA A 168 -0.24 16.57 5.40
CA ALA A 168 -0.40 15.13 5.25
C ALA A 168 0.95 14.40 5.11
N LYS A 169 1.90 14.98 4.36
CA LYS A 169 3.28 14.46 4.27
C LYS A 169 3.98 14.51 5.63
N SER A 170 3.84 15.59 6.41
CA SER A 170 4.40 15.66 7.77
C SER A 170 3.82 14.58 8.69
N SER A 171 2.51 14.33 8.63
CA SER A 171 1.90 13.23 9.40
C SER A 171 2.44 11.86 9.00
N LEU A 172 2.72 11.63 7.71
CA LEU A 172 3.31 10.39 7.21
C LEU A 172 4.68 10.08 7.87
N GLU A 173 5.45 11.11 8.25
CA GLU A 173 6.73 10.96 8.96
C GLU A 173 6.58 10.51 10.41
N THR A 174 5.42 10.77 11.02
CA THR A 174 5.16 10.39 12.41
C THR A 174 4.77 8.93 12.57
N TYR A 175 4.53 8.22 11.46
CA TYR A 175 4.10 6.83 11.51
C TYR A 175 5.22 5.90 11.98
N GLN A 176 4.96 5.15 13.04
CA GLN A 176 5.84 4.10 13.54
C GLN A 176 5.06 2.77 13.58
N PRO A 177 5.56 1.70 12.93
CA PRO A 177 4.91 0.40 12.96
C PRO A 177 4.94 -0.20 14.37
N SER A 178 3.99 -1.09 14.66
CA SER A 178 3.74 -1.65 15.98
C SER A 178 4.81 -2.66 16.45
N PHE A 179 5.60 -3.20 15.52
CA PHE A 179 6.71 -4.10 15.83
C PHE A 179 7.95 -3.28 16.20
N GLN A 180 7.97 -2.79 17.45
CA GLN A 180 9.19 -2.25 18.06
C GLN A 180 10.02 -3.33 18.74
#